data_AF-A0A2N0PGP5-F1
#
_entry.id   AF-A0A2N0PGP5-F1
#
_cell.length_a   1.000
_cell.length_b   1.000
_cell.length_c   1.000
_cell.angle_alpha   90.00
_cell.angle_beta   90.00
_cell.angle_gamma   90.00
#
_symmetry.space_group_name_H-M   'P 1'
#
loop_
_entity.id
_entity.type
_entity.pdbx_description
1 polymer ?
#
loop_
_entity_poly.entity_id
_entity_poly.type
_entity_poly.pdbx_seq_one_letter_code
_entity_poly.pdbx_strand_id
1 'polypeptide(L)'
;MGQTHPKPETHSKPNSDKSKNYLFTDLPPVPRTYTDDFWRKGNDAFRFSEHDIEALNQFRQLDLESLESDDEKESKIEKLCAKYPYAYIPLDVDKDGYARGFNLFESITTGNYGEVFKEYGETLILCIGIEDSNAMIYLGGSGKLYMSYHYEPLKFLYNYKDIGVKSSDVFQNY
;
A
#
# COMPACT_ATOMS: atom_id res chain seq x y z
N MET A 1 -61.73 -17.71 -31.46
CA MET A 1 -60.77 -16.66 -31.84
C MET A 1 -59.88 -16.41 -30.63
N GLY A 2 -58.67 -17.00 -30.64
CA GLY A 2 -57.77 -16.99 -29.48
C GLY A 2 -56.98 -15.68 -29.40
N GLN A 3 -56.96 -15.07 -28.22
CA GLN A 3 -56.10 -13.92 -27.92
C GLN A 3 -54.66 -14.43 -27.72
N THR A 4 -53.74 -14.02 -28.58
CA THR A 4 -52.30 -14.19 -28.39
C THR A 4 -51.76 -12.96 -27.67
N HIS A 5 -51.28 -13.14 -26.43
CA HIS A 5 -50.53 -12.13 -25.70
C HIS A 5 -49.22 -11.78 -26.43
N PRO A 6 -48.74 -10.51 -26.41
CA PRO A 6 -47.42 -10.19 -26.90
C PRO A 6 -46.35 -10.81 -25.99
N LYS A 7 -45.29 -11.32 -26.61
CA LYS A 7 -44.09 -11.87 -25.98
C LYS A 7 -43.45 -10.79 -25.09
N PRO A 8 -42.91 -11.10 -23.89
CA PRO A 8 -42.16 -10.12 -23.13
C PRO A 8 -40.89 -9.76 -23.91
N GLU A 9 -40.71 -8.47 -24.19
CA GLU A 9 -39.44 -7.95 -24.67
C GLU A 9 -38.37 -8.32 -23.65
N THR A 10 -37.40 -9.10 -24.10
CA THR A 10 -36.25 -9.45 -23.29
C THR A 10 -35.41 -8.19 -23.18
N HIS A 11 -35.58 -7.43 -22.10
CA HIS A 11 -34.65 -6.38 -21.73
C HIS A 11 -33.26 -7.01 -21.65
N SER A 12 -32.44 -6.75 -22.66
CA SER A 12 -31.02 -7.04 -22.60
C SER A 12 -30.49 -6.25 -21.41
N LYS A 13 -30.02 -6.95 -20.37
CA LYS A 13 -29.26 -6.33 -19.30
C LYS A 13 -28.16 -5.50 -19.97
N PRO A 14 -27.98 -4.22 -19.59
CA PRO A 14 -26.80 -3.53 -20.05
C PRO A 14 -25.61 -4.33 -19.51
N ASN A 15 -24.75 -4.81 -20.41
CA ASN A 15 -23.44 -5.34 -20.06
C ASN A 15 -22.68 -4.19 -19.38
N SER A 16 -22.81 -4.09 -18.06
CA SER A 16 -22.12 -3.10 -17.23
C SER A 16 -20.71 -3.57 -16.86
N ASP A 17 -20.07 -4.38 -17.69
CA ASP A 17 -18.70 -4.87 -17.47
C ASP A 17 -17.65 -4.05 -18.23
N LYS A 18 -18.03 -2.87 -18.76
CA LYS A 18 -17.08 -1.92 -19.37
C LYS A 18 -16.49 -0.91 -18.37
N SER A 19 -16.82 -0.98 -17.08
CA SER A 19 -16.26 -0.04 -16.08
C SER A 19 -15.13 -0.62 -15.24
N LYS A 20 -14.77 -1.89 -15.42
CA LYS A 20 -13.67 -2.52 -14.70
C LYS A 20 -12.41 -2.46 -15.55
N ASN A 21 -11.76 -1.30 -15.55
CA ASN A 21 -10.35 -1.21 -15.91
C ASN A 21 -9.56 -1.97 -14.82
N TYR A 22 -9.50 -3.29 -14.93
CA TYR A 22 -8.57 -4.11 -14.15
C TYR A 22 -7.21 -3.95 -14.82
N LEU A 23 -6.28 -3.25 -14.17
CA LEU A 23 -5.13 -2.66 -14.85
C LEU A 23 -3.89 -3.57 -14.85
N PHE A 24 -3.96 -4.70 -14.15
CA PHE A 24 -2.96 -5.78 -14.18
C PHE A 24 -3.64 -7.16 -14.23
N THR A 25 -4.17 -7.56 -15.40
CA THR A 25 -4.91 -8.82 -15.57
C THR A 25 -4.03 -10.06 -15.75
N ASP A 26 -2.77 -9.89 -16.16
CA ASP A 26 -1.87 -10.98 -16.54
C ASP A 26 -0.67 -11.12 -15.57
N LEU A 27 -0.91 -10.93 -14.27
CA LEU A 27 0.13 -11.11 -13.27
C LEU A 27 0.39 -12.59 -12.95
N PRO A 28 1.64 -12.98 -12.66
CA PRO A 28 1.90 -14.30 -12.11
C PRO A 28 1.16 -14.49 -10.77
N PRO A 29 0.89 -15.75 -10.37
CA PRO A 29 0.34 -16.03 -9.05
C PRO A 29 1.27 -15.52 -7.94
N VAL A 30 0.71 -15.21 -6.77
CA VAL A 30 1.51 -14.86 -5.58
C VAL A 30 2.34 -16.05 -5.09
N PRO A 31 3.53 -15.81 -4.49
CA PRO A 31 4.16 -14.52 -4.25
C PRO A 31 4.75 -13.90 -5.53
N ARG A 32 4.59 -12.57 -5.69
CA ARG A 32 5.11 -11.82 -6.84
C ARG A 32 6.37 -11.04 -6.48
N THR A 33 7.15 -10.76 -7.51
CA THR A 33 8.29 -9.85 -7.44
C THR A 33 8.10 -8.72 -8.44
N TYR A 34 8.40 -7.50 -8.00
CA TYR A 34 8.23 -6.28 -8.75
C TYR A 34 9.58 -5.62 -9.02
N THR A 35 9.61 -4.78 -10.05
CA THR A 35 10.76 -3.93 -10.38
C THR A 35 10.32 -2.47 -10.35
N ASP A 36 11.24 -1.53 -10.16
CA ASP A 36 10.91 -0.11 -10.29
C ASP A 36 10.32 0.21 -11.67
N ASP A 37 10.79 -0.48 -12.72
CA ASP A 37 10.26 -0.39 -14.08
C ASP A 37 8.80 -0.86 -14.19
N PHE A 38 8.41 -1.88 -13.43
CA PHE A 38 7.02 -2.33 -13.36
C PHE A 38 6.11 -1.21 -12.82
N TRP A 39 6.54 -0.50 -11.78
CA TRP A 39 5.78 0.60 -11.20
C TRP A 39 5.75 1.84 -12.11
N ARG A 40 6.86 2.16 -12.79
CA ARG A 40 6.93 3.28 -13.76
C ARG A 40 6.08 3.05 -15.00
N LYS A 41 6.02 1.81 -15.50
CA LYS A 41 5.41 1.43 -16.79
C LYS A 41 4.03 0.78 -16.64
N GLY A 42 3.51 0.70 -15.41
CA GLY A 42 2.23 0.09 -15.14
C GLY A 42 1.12 0.66 -16.01
N ASN A 43 0.22 -0.21 -16.50
CA ASN A 43 -0.94 0.18 -17.29
C ASN A 43 -1.93 1.07 -16.52
N ASP A 44 -1.77 1.14 -15.20
CA ASP A 44 -2.46 2.07 -14.31
C ASP A 44 -1.93 3.49 -14.53
N ALA A 45 -2.38 4.12 -15.62
CA ALA A 45 -2.25 5.53 -15.98
C ALA A 45 -1.24 6.34 -15.15
N PHE A 46 0.07 6.11 -15.32
CA PHE A 46 1.13 6.91 -14.69
C PHE A 46 1.00 7.08 -13.16
N ARG A 47 0.44 6.08 -12.45
CA ARG A 47 0.08 6.21 -11.03
C ARG A 47 1.27 6.53 -10.11
N PHE A 48 2.47 6.09 -10.48
CA PHE A 48 3.70 6.41 -9.77
C PHE A 48 4.56 7.34 -10.61
N SER A 49 4.68 8.58 -10.15
CA SER A 49 5.53 9.58 -10.76
C SER A 49 7.02 9.29 -10.51
N GLU A 50 7.91 9.97 -11.24
CA GLU A 50 9.34 9.91 -10.94
C GLU A 50 9.65 10.34 -9.49
N HIS A 51 8.87 11.27 -8.93
CA HIS A 51 8.98 11.69 -7.53
C HIS A 51 8.64 10.54 -6.56
N ASP A 52 7.61 9.76 -6.86
CA ASP A 52 7.21 8.61 -6.05
C ASP A 52 8.26 7.50 -6.07
N ILE A 53 8.85 7.24 -7.24
CA ILE A 53 9.93 6.25 -7.38
C ILE A 53 11.21 6.72 -6.68
N GLU A 54 11.51 8.01 -6.69
CA GLU A 54 12.61 8.57 -5.90
C GLU A 54 12.34 8.38 -4.40
N ALA A 55 11.14 8.74 -3.93
CA ALA A 55 10.73 8.58 -2.53
C ALA A 55 10.81 7.11 -2.09
N LEU A 56 10.30 6.18 -2.89
CA LEU A 56 10.40 4.73 -2.68
C LEU A 56 11.85 4.26 -2.49
N ASN A 57 12.76 4.73 -3.35
CA ASN A 57 14.15 4.35 -3.27
C ASN A 57 14.85 4.95 -2.04
N GLN A 58 14.54 6.18 -1.67
CA GLN A 58 15.03 6.76 -0.41
C GLN A 58 14.43 6.08 0.82
N PHE A 59 13.16 5.66 0.76
CA PHE A 59 12.48 4.93 1.82
C PHE A 59 13.21 3.61 2.12
N ARG A 60 13.52 2.81 1.08
CA ARG A 60 14.31 1.56 1.23
C ARG A 60 15.73 1.79 1.78
N GLN A 61 16.26 3.01 1.67
CA GLN A 61 17.61 3.38 2.10
C GLN A 61 17.64 4.06 3.49
N LEU A 62 16.53 4.03 4.25
CA LEU A 62 16.49 4.57 5.60
C LEU A 62 17.49 3.91 6.57
N ASP A 63 17.96 2.71 6.28
CA ASP A 63 18.94 1.95 7.08
C ASP A 63 18.71 2.03 8.60
N LEU A 64 17.46 1.86 9.02
CA LEU A 64 17.04 2.05 10.42
C LEU A 64 17.74 1.09 11.38
N GLU A 65 18.11 -0.09 10.89
CA GLU A 65 18.78 -1.13 11.67
C GLU A 65 20.22 -0.76 12.05
N SER A 66 20.83 0.22 11.37
CA SER A 66 22.18 0.70 11.68
C SER A 66 22.19 1.78 12.77
N LEU A 67 21.02 2.27 13.20
CA LEU A 67 20.88 3.38 14.14
C LEU A 67 20.68 2.85 15.56
N GLU A 68 21.41 3.42 16.51
CA GLU A 68 21.45 2.92 17.89
C GLU A 68 20.25 3.41 18.72
N SER A 69 19.73 4.60 18.42
CA SER A 69 18.64 5.21 19.19
C SER A 69 17.35 5.35 18.41
N ASP A 70 16.23 5.28 19.12
CA ASP A 70 14.91 5.50 18.51
C ASP A 70 14.71 6.97 18.11
N ASP A 71 15.32 7.92 18.83
CA ASP A 71 15.33 9.34 18.46
C ASP A 71 16.00 9.59 17.09
N GLU A 72 17.12 8.90 16.80
CA GLU A 72 17.77 8.98 15.48
C GLU A 72 16.91 8.39 14.37
N LYS A 73 16.26 7.25 14.63
CA LYS A 73 15.36 6.59 13.67
C LYS A 73 14.16 7.48 13.39
N GLU A 74 13.52 8.01 14.42
CA GLU A 74 12.41 8.95 14.32
C GLU A 74 12.81 10.17 13.49
N SER A 75 13.92 10.83 13.83
CA SER A 75 14.41 11.99 13.08
C SER A 75 14.70 11.67 11.61
N LYS A 76 15.22 10.47 11.29
CA LYS A 76 15.49 10.06 9.91
C LYS A 76 14.20 9.82 9.12
N ILE A 77 13.18 9.23 9.75
CA ILE A 77 11.86 9.01 9.16
C ILE A 77 11.15 10.36 8.94
N GLU A 78 11.18 11.26 9.93
CA GLU A 78 10.63 12.61 9.80
C GLU A 78 11.23 13.38 8.64
N LYS A 79 12.56 13.34 8.48
CA LYS A 79 13.25 13.98 7.35
C LYS A 79 12.81 13.42 6.01
N LEU A 80 12.53 12.13 5.92
CA LEU A 80 12.02 11.51 4.70
C LEU A 80 10.61 12.00 4.39
N CYS A 81 9.70 11.95 5.36
CA CYS A 81 8.33 12.44 5.24
C CYS A 81 8.27 13.92 4.82
N ALA A 82 9.09 14.76 5.47
CA ALA A 82 9.17 16.19 5.13
C ALA A 82 9.77 16.46 3.75
N LYS A 83 10.66 15.58 3.24
CA LYS A 83 11.27 15.70 1.92
C LYS A 83 10.33 15.24 0.80
N TYR A 84 9.50 14.24 1.08
CA TYR A 84 8.59 13.61 0.11
C TYR A 84 7.13 13.64 0.60
N PRO A 85 6.57 14.84 0.86
CA PRO A 85 5.21 14.96 1.38
C PRO A 85 4.21 14.42 0.36
N TYR A 86 3.30 13.54 0.79
CA TYR A 86 2.29 12.88 -0.05
C TYR A 86 2.82 12.07 -1.22
N ALA A 87 4.12 11.75 -1.24
CA ALA A 87 4.62 10.80 -2.22
C ALA A 87 3.89 9.45 -2.01
N TYR A 88 3.49 8.85 -3.13
CA TYR A 88 2.67 7.66 -3.14
C TYR A 88 3.56 6.43 -3.29
N ILE A 89 3.74 5.69 -2.20
CA ILE A 89 4.67 4.56 -2.15
C ILE A 89 3.92 3.26 -2.54
N PRO A 90 4.37 2.53 -3.58
CA PRO A 90 3.73 1.29 -4.00
C PRO A 90 3.87 0.20 -2.94
N LEU A 91 2.77 -0.53 -2.70
CA LEU A 91 2.73 -1.67 -1.78
C LEU A 91 2.65 -3.00 -2.52
N ASP A 92 1.68 -3.16 -3.42
CA ASP A 92 1.31 -4.45 -4.03
C ASP A 92 0.34 -4.27 -5.21
N VAL A 93 -0.06 -5.38 -5.83
CA VAL A 93 -1.26 -5.45 -6.67
C VAL A 93 -2.25 -6.44 -6.06
N ASP A 94 -3.48 -6.01 -5.82
CA ASP A 94 -4.52 -6.84 -5.20
C ASP A 94 -5.09 -7.92 -6.14
N LYS A 95 -6.02 -8.74 -5.62
CA LYS A 95 -6.63 -9.86 -6.36
C LYS A 95 -7.40 -9.41 -7.61
N ASP A 96 -7.86 -8.16 -7.63
CA ASP A 96 -8.62 -7.57 -8.72
C ASP A 96 -7.68 -6.91 -9.75
N GLY A 97 -6.36 -6.93 -9.51
CA GLY A 97 -5.38 -6.34 -10.41
C GLY A 97 -5.25 -4.82 -10.24
N TYR A 98 -5.61 -4.26 -9.08
CA TYR A 98 -5.37 -2.85 -8.75
C TYR A 98 -4.05 -2.69 -8.02
N ALA A 99 -3.24 -1.73 -8.46
CA ALA A 99 -2.09 -1.30 -7.67
C ALA A 99 -2.58 -0.74 -6.33
N ARG A 100 -1.89 -1.10 -5.26
CA ARG A 100 -2.08 -0.64 -3.90
C ARG A 100 -0.85 0.14 -3.49
N GLY A 101 -1.05 1.15 -2.67
CA GLY A 101 0.00 2.04 -2.23
C GLY A 101 -0.52 2.95 -1.12
N PHE A 102 0.38 3.69 -0.51
CA PHE A 102 0.02 4.64 0.53
C PHE A 102 0.68 6.00 0.31
N ASN A 103 -0.02 7.05 0.71
CA ASN A 103 0.52 8.40 0.70
C ASN A 103 1.30 8.64 1.99
N LEU A 104 2.55 9.07 1.86
CA LEU A 104 3.32 9.55 3.01
C LEU A 104 2.67 10.79 3.61
N PHE A 105 2.63 10.88 4.93
CA PHE A 105 2.24 12.12 5.60
C PHE A 105 3.37 13.16 5.54
N GLU A 106 3.00 14.45 5.54
CA GLU A 106 3.95 15.56 5.67
C GLU A 106 4.74 15.50 7.00
N SER A 107 4.10 14.96 8.04
CA SER A 107 4.67 14.74 9.35
C SER A 107 4.16 13.43 9.94
N ILE A 108 4.99 12.80 10.77
CA ILE A 108 4.56 11.62 11.53
C ILE A 108 3.51 12.05 12.56
N THR A 109 2.47 11.24 12.73
CA THR A 109 1.48 11.46 13.80
C THR A 109 1.86 10.61 15.00
N THR A 110 2.10 11.30 16.12
CA THR A 110 2.54 10.84 17.45
C THR A 110 2.60 9.33 17.65
N GLY A 111 3.83 8.82 17.80
CA GLY A 111 4.10 7.46 18.26
C GLY A 111 3.41 7.19 19.59
N ASN A 112 2.63 6.10 19.65
CA ASN A 112 2.08 5.58 20.90
C ASN A 112 3.20 4.90 21.70
N TYR A 113 4.11 5.68 22.30
CA TYR A 113 5.28 5.15 23.01
C TYR A 113 4.91 4.04 24.04
N GLY A 114 5.53 2.87 23.88
CA GLY A 114 5.94 2.00 24.97
C GLY A 114 5.07 0.79 25.32
N GLU A 115 3.75 0.93 25.52
CA GLU A 115 2.96 -0.20 26.08
C GLU A 115 2.31 -1.08 25.01
N VAL A 116 1.71 -0.48 23.97
CA VAL A 116 1.06 -1.23 22.88
C VAL A 116 2.09 -1.92 21.95
N PHE A 117 3.32 -1.39 21.88
CA PHE A 117 4.33 -1.85 20.92
C PHE A 117 5.12 -3.08 21.37
N LYS A 118 5.15 -3.38 22.68
CA LYS A 118 5.79 -4.60 23.20
C LYS A 118 5.17 -5.87 22.60
N GLU A 119 3.88 -5.85 22.32
CA GLU A 119 3.16 -6.97 21.69
C GLU A 119 3.68 -7.28 20.28
N TYR A 120 4.27 -6.29 19.60
CA TYR A 120 4.84 -6.42 18.27
C TYR A 120 6.37 -6.55 18.28
N GLY A 121 6.99 -6.53 19.46
CA GLY A 121 8.44 -6.59 19.64
C GLY A 121 9.17 -5.33 19.16
N GLU A 122 8.50 -4.18 19.16
CA GLU A 122 9.07 -2.89 18.73
C GLU A 122 9.23 -1.93 19.92
N THR A 123 10.28 -1.12 19.89
CA THR A 123 10.49 0.00 20.83
C THR A 123 9.95 1.32 20.27
N LEU A 124 9.87 1.42 18.94
CA LEU A 124 9.36 2.56 18.18
C LEU A 124 8.41 2.06 17.09
N ILE A 125 7.23 2.66 16.97
CA ILE A 125 6.35 2.51 15.81
C ILE A 125 5.76 3.88 15.47
N LEU A 126 5.94 4.33 14.23
CA LEU A 126 5.51 5.63 13.76
C LEU A 126 4.44 5.48 12.69
N CYS A 127 3.37 6.26 12.79
CA CYS A 127 2.38 6.37 11.72
C CYS A 127 2.93 7.28 10.63
N ILE A 128 3.20 6.71 9.44
CA ILE A 128 3.91 7.38 8.35
C ILE A 128 3.05 7.72 7.15
N GLY A 129 1.82 7.20 7.08
CA GLY A 129 0.95 7.45 5.93
C GLY A 129 -0.38 6.72 5.98
N ILE A 130 -1.14 6.87 4.89
CA ILE A 130 -2.46 6.26 4.72
C ILE A 130 -2.59 5.58 3.36
N GLU A 131 -3.05 4.35 3.38
CA GLU A 131 -3.34 3.50 2.22
C GLU A 131 -4.73 3.84 1.67
N ASP A 132 -4.95 3.61 0.38
CA ASP A 132 -6.17 4.01 -0.37
C ASP A 132 -7.50 3.57 0.26
N SER A 133 -7.51 2.47 1.02
CA SER A 133 -8.68 1.98 1.75
C SER A 133 -8.85 2.58 3.15
N ASN A 134 -8.20 3.71 3.42
CA ASN A 134 -8.12 4.40 4.72
C ASN A 134 -7.42 3.57 5.82
N ALA A 135 -6.53 2.66 5.43
CA ALA A 135 -5.70 1.94 6.39
C ALA A 135 -4.49 2.80 6.76
N MET A 136 -4.18 2.90 8.06
CA MET A 136 -3.00 3.61 8.52
C MET A 136 -1.77 2.73 8.35
N ILE A 137 -0.70 3.29 7.80
CA ILE A 137 0.58 2.63 7.59
C ILE A 137 1.56 3.06 8.66
N TYR A 138 2.19 2.07 9.29
CA TYR A 138 3.14 2.28 10.38
C TYR A 138 4.50 1.66 10.06
N LEU A 139 5.57 2.35 10.47
CA LEU A 139 6.94 1.87 10.36
C LEU A 139 7.52 1.66 11.76
N GLY A 140 7.89 0.41 12.06
CA GLY A 140 8.60 0.04 13.28
C GLY A 140 10.08 0.42 13.20
N GLY A 141 10.69 0.69 14.35
CA GLY A 141 12.12 0.98 14.48
C GLY A 141 13.02 -0.17 14.01
N SER A 142 12.51 -1.41 13.95
CA SER A 142 13.19 -2.55 13.33
C SER A 142 13.16 -2.56 11.79
N GLY A 143 12.43 -1.63 11.17
CA GLY A 143 12.17 -1.62 9.72
C GLY A 143 10.95 -2.45 9.29
N LYS A 144 10.20 -3.04 10.22
CA LYS A 144 8.95 -3.72 9.84
C LYS A 144 7.86 -2.71 9.48
N LEU A 145 7.19 -2.94 8.36
CA LEU A 145 6.05 -2.16 7.93
C LEU A 145 4.75 -2.84 8.34
N TYR A 146 3.82 -2.07 8.89
CA TYR A 146 2.54 -2.55 9.39
C TYR A 146 1.39 -1.73 8.82
N MET A 147 0.20 -2.34 8.83
CA MET A 147 -1.04 -1.70 8.44
C MET A 147 -2.14 -1.96 9.49
N SER A 148 -3.00 -0.97 9.75
CA SER A 148 -4.20 -1.13 10.57
C SER A 148 -5.42 -0.45 9.96
N TYR A 149 -6.55 -1.14 10.04
CA TYR A 149 -7.88 -0.64 9.69
C TYR A 149 -8.63 -0.31 10.96
N HIS A 150 -9.15 0.91 11.12
CA HIS A 150 -10.17 1.26 12.12
C HIS A 150 -10.00 0.58 13.50
N TYR A 151 -8.81 0.73 14.12
CA TYR A 151 -8.48 0.17 15.45
C TYR A 151 -8.27 -1.35 15.51
N GLU A 152 -8.17 -2.04 14.37
CA GLU A 152 -7.70 -3.43 14.30
C GLU A 152 -6.23 -3.54 14.71
N PRO A 153 -5.80 -4.72 15.21
CA PRO A 153 -4.39 -5.00 15.46
C PRO A 153 -3.51 -4.73 14.24
N LEU A 154 -2.26 -4.32 14.47
CA LEU A 154 -1.30 -4.09 13.40
C LEU A 154 -1.03 -5.39 12.65
N LYS A 155 -1.24 -5.39 11.34
CA LYS A 155 -0.88 -6.50 10.45
C LYS A 155 0.48 -6.20 9.84
N PHE A 156 1.41 -7.13 10.03
CA PHE A 156 2.72 -7.07 9.38
C PHE A 156 2.56 -7.23 7.86
N LEU A 157 3.20 -6.36 7.09
CA LEU A 157 3.24 -6.45 5.63
C LEU A 157 4.53 -7.11 5.17
N TYR A 158 5.66 -6.46 5.40
CA TYR A 158 7.02 -6.90 5.06
C TYR A 158 8.05 -5.97 5.72
N ASN A 159 9.35 -6.26 5.56
CA ASN A 159 10.39 -5.28 5.90
C ASN A 159 10.38 -4.14 4.86
N TYR A 160 10.57 -2.90 5.30
CA TYR A 160 10.53 -1.70 4.45
C TYR A 160 11.52 -1.74 3.28
N LYS A 161 12.61 -2.52 3.35
CA LYS A 161 13.55 -2.68 2.21
C LYS A 161 12.94 -3.50 1.07
N ASP A 162 11.95 -4.34 1.36
CA ASP A 162 11.25 -5.19 0.39
C ASP A 162 10.05 -4.51 -0.28
N ILE A 163 9.68 -3.29 0.17
CA ILE A 163 8.53 -2.56 -0.36
C ILE A 163 8.67 -2.28 -1.86
N GLY A 164 7.58 -2.52 -2.61
CA GLY A 164 7.58 -2.39 -4.06
C GLY A 164 8.54 -3.35 -4.77
N VAL A 165 9.08 -4.36 -4.08
CA VAL A 165 9.89 -5.45 -4.66
C VAL A 165 9.21 -6.79 -4.45
N LYS A 166 8.55 -7.00 -3.30
CA LYS A 166 7.82 -8.22 -2.99
C LYS A 166 6.35 -7.93 -2.77
N SER A 167 5.50 -8.87 -3.19
CA SER A 167 4.08 -8.87 -2.82
C SER A 167 3.91 -9.34 -1.38
N SER A 168 2.92 -8.75 -0.72
CA SER A 168 2.35 -9.23 0.53
C SER A 168 1.09 -10.04 0.24
N ASP A 169 0.87 -11.14 0.96
CA ASP A 169 -0.39 -11.88 0.83
C ASP A 169 -1.59 -11.11 1.40
N VAL A 170 -1.35 -9.97 2.04
CA VAL A 170 -2.37 -9.16 2.71
C VAL A 170 -3.40 -8.66 1.71
N PHE A 171 -3.00 -8.08 0.58
CA PHE A 171 -3.92 -7.53 -0.41
C PHE A 171 -4.59 -8.57 -1.31
N GLN A 172 -4.25 -9.86 -1.18
CA GLN A 172 -4.90 -10.92 -1.96
C GLN A 172 -6.21 -11.41 -1.34
N ASN A 173 -6.39 -11.19 -0.04
CA ASN A 173 -7.52 -11.71 0.71
C ASN A 173 -8.64 -10.67 0.93
N TYR A 174 -8.40 -9.41 0.58
CA TYR A 174 -9.36 -8.30 0.67
C TYR A 174 -10.06 -8.05 -0.65
#